data_AF-F1VUE3-F1
#
_entry.id   AF-F1VUE3-F1
#
_cell.length_a   1.000
_cell.length_b   1.000
_cell.length_c   1.000
_cell.angle_alpha   90.00
_cell.angle_beta   90.00
_cell.angle_gamma   90.00
#
_symmetry.space_group_name_H-M   'P 1'
#
loop_
_entity.id
_entity.type
_entity.pdbx_description
1 polymer ?
#
loop_
_entity_poly.entity_id
_entity_poly.type
_entity_poly.pdbx_seq_one_letter_code
_entity_poly.pdbx_strand_id
1 'polypeptide(L)'
;MSAQAQRLNVVASNIANADSTTSTNGQVYKAKQVVFSAVPVGGDAAASGVKVDKVLEDTAAPRLVYDPKHPQADEKGYVSMPNVNVVEEMVNMISASRSYQTNVETMNAAKTLLLKTLTIGQ
;
A
#
# COMPACT_ATOMS: atom_id res chain seq x y z
N MET A 1 12.35 -4.22 -4.06
CA MET A 1 11.45 -5.15 -3.31
C MET A 1 10.79 -4.52 -2.10
N SER A 2 11.54 -3.82 -1.23
CA SER A 2 10.98 -3.15 -0.03
C SER A 2 9.80 -2.21 -0.33
N ALA A 3 9.82 -1.55 -1.49
CA ALA A 3 8.76 -0.62 -1.88
C ALA A 3 7.39 -1.28 -2.07
N GLN A 4 7.32 -2.47 -2.68
CA GLN A 4 6.05 -3.19 -2.87
C GLN A 4 5.56 -3.82 -1.56
N ALA A 5 6.48 -4.29 -0.70
CA ALA A 5 6.13 -4.76 0.64
C ALA A 5 5.54 -3.62 1.51
N GLN A 6 6.09 -2.42 1.41
CA GLN A 6 5.54 -1.24 2.07
C GLN A 6 4.14 -0.87 1.54
N ARG A 7 3.93 -0.95 0.22
CA ARG A 7 2.60 -0.74 -0.38
C ARG A 7 1.58 -1.75 0.14
N LEU A 8 1.95 -3.02 0.21
CA LEU A 8 1.09 -4.05 0.81
C LEU A 8 0.73 -3.74 2.26
N ASN A 9 1.69 -3.31 3.08
CA ASN A 9 1.44 -2.95 4.47
C ASN A 9 0.49 -1.75 4.61
N VAL A 10 0.67 -0.73 3.76
CA VAL A 10 -0.18 0.47 3.78
C VAL A 10 -1.61 0.13 3.34
N VAL A 11 -1.76 -0.64 2.27
CA VAL A 11 -3.09 -1.09 1.79
C VAL A 11 -3.78 -1.98 2.82
N ALA A 12 -3.05 -2.91 3.45
CA ALA A 12 -3.59 -3.73 4.52
C ALA A 12 -4.05 -2.88 5.72
N SER A 13 -3.30 -1.84 6.07
CA SER A 13 -3.68 -0.89 7.12
C SER A 13 -4.93 -0.11 6.74
N ASN A 14 -5.06 0.33 5.49
CA ASN A 14 -6.25 1.03 5.01
C ASN A 14 -7.50 0.14 5.09
N ILE A 15 -7.42 -1.11 4.61
CA ILE A 15 -8.54 -2.07 4.68
C ILE A 15 -8.93 -2.35 6.13
N ALA A 16 -7.95 -2.58 7.01
CA ALA A 16 -8.21 -2.87 8.42
C ALA A 16 -8.90 -1.70 9.16
N ASN A 17 -8.65 -0.46 8.73
CA ASN A 17 -9.25 0.73 9.32
C ASN A 17 -10.41 1.29 8.50
N ALA A 18 -10.84 0.63 7.42
CA ALA A 18 -11.88 1.16 6.54
C ALA A 18 -13.24 1.30 7.23
N ASP A 19 -13.53 0.39 8.16
CA ASP A 19 -14.76 0.39 8.97
C ASP A 19 -14.56 1.06 10.34
N SER A 20 -13.37 1.63 10.62
CA SER A 20 -13.08 2.26 11.91
C SER A 20 -13.45 3.74 11.89
N THR A 21 -14.50 4.10 12.63
CA THR A 21 -14.97 5.50 12.75
C THR A 21 -14.01 6.38 13.56
N THR A 22 -13.12 5.77 14.36
CA THR A 22 -12.10 6.48 15.13
C THR A 22 -10.72 5.90 14.86
N SER A 23 -9.74 6.78 14.65
CA SER A 23 -8.34 6.43 14.72
C SER A 23 -7.86 6.47 16.18
N THR A 24 -6.64 6.03 16.45
CA THR A 24 -5.98 6.05 17.78
C THR A 24 -5.94 7.44 18.41
N ASN A 25 -6.09 8.48 17.59
CA ASN A 25 -5.98 9.89 17.98
C ASN A 25 -7.36 10.54 18.21
N GLY A 26 -8.45 9.77 18.16
CA GLY A 26 -9.83 10.27 18.27
C GLY A 26 -10.35 11.00 17.03
N GLN A 27 -9.58 11.01 15.94
CA GLN A 27 -9.93 11.61 14.65
C GLN A 27 -10.28 10.52 13.64
N VAL A 28 -11.07 10.84 12.62
CA VAL A 28 -11.46 9.90 11.55
C VAL A 28 -10.22 9.40 10.82
N TYR A 29 -10.15 8.09 10.57
CA TYR A 29 -9.03 7.51 9.82
C TYR A 29 -9.01 8.06 8.39
N LYS A 30 -7.84 8.47 7.91
CA LYS A 30 -7.62 8.90 6.53
C LYS A 30 -6.84 7.84 5.77
N ALA A 31 -7.28 7.52 4.56
CA ALA A 31 -6.58 6.58 3.69
C ALA A 31 -5.12 7.03 3.48
N LYS A 32 -4.18 6.10 3.57
CA LYS A 32 -2.75 6.37 3.35
C LYS A 32 -2.34 5.87 1.98
N GLN A 33 -1.60 6.68 1.23
CA GLN A 33 -1.07 6.32 -0.08
C GLN A 33 0.45 6.38 -0.09
N VAL A 34 1.06 5.46 -0.83
CA VAL A 34 2.52 5.34 -0.93
C VAL A 34 2.98 6.02 -2.21
N VAL A 35 3.81 7.05 -2.08
CA VAL A 35 4.43 7.71 -3.23
C VAL A 35 5.78 7.09 -3.50
N PHE A 36 5.95 6.61 -4.74
CA PHE A 36 7.19 6.05 -5.22
C PHE A 36 8.05 7.13 -5.88
N SER A 37 9.34 7.08 -5.63
CA SER A 37 10.34 7.84 -6.36
C SER A 37 11.31 6.89 -7.07
N ALA A 38 11.67 7.23 -8.31
CA ALA A 38 12.66 6.50 -9.09
C ALA A 38 14.06 6.87 -8.59
N VAL A 39 14.82 5.87 -8.14
CA VAL A 39 16.19 6.03 -7.68
C VAL A 39 17.10 5.22 -8.61
N PRO A 40 18.14 5.82 -9.21
CA PRO A 40 19.11 5.07 -10.01
C PRO A 40 19.84 4.07 -9.13
N VAL A 41 19.89 2.80 -9.56
CA VAL A 41 20.57 1.72 -8.86
C VAL A 41 22.00 1.63 -9.39
N GLY A 42 22.99 1.83 -8.53
CA GLY A 42 24.40 1.61 -8.87
C GLY A 42 25.06 2.67 -9.77
N GLY A 43 24.44 3.83 -9.97
CA GLY A 43 24.98 4.90 -10.84
C GLY A 43 24.66 4.72 -12.33
N ASP A 44 24.00 3.63 -12.71
CA ASP A 44 23.52 3.38 -14.06
C ASP A 44 22.08 3.90 -14.23
N ALA A 45 21.89 4.87 -15.11
CA ALA A 45 20.56 5.44 -15.40
C ALA A 45 19.59 4.41 -16.03
N ALA A 46 20.13 3.35 -16.62
CA ALA A 46 19.35 2.25 -17.20
C ALA A 46 18.74 1.30 -16.15
N ALA A 47 19.32 1.25 -14.94
CA ALA A 47 18.80 0.45 -13.83
C ALA A 47 17.99 1.33 -12.88
N SER A 48 16.73 1.62 -13.23
CA SER A 48 15.83 2.39 -12.37
C SER A 48 15.18 1.50 -11.30
N GLY A 49 15.51 1.76 -10.03
CA GLY A 49 14.85 1.16 -8.88
C GLY A 49 13.72 2.07 -8.37
N VAL A 50 12.72 1.47 -7.73
CA VAL A 50 11.66 2.24 -7.04
C VAL A 50 11.88 2.20 -5.54
N LYS A 51 11.96 3.39 -4.92
CA LYS A 51 12.01 3.57 -3.48
C LYS A 51 10.72 4.25 -3.01
N VAL A 52 10.29 3.94 -1.79
CA VAL A 52 9.21 4.69 -1.13
C VAL A 52 9.79 6.02 -0.68
N ASP A 53 9.25 7.10 -1.21
CA ASP A 53 9.66 8.44 -0.83
C ASP A 53 8.91 8.88 0.43
N LYS A 54 7.57 8.84 0.40
CA LYS A 54 6.70 9.19 1.53
C LYS A 54 5.39 8.40 1.51
N VAL A 55 4.80 8.23 2.70
CA VAL A 55 3.40 7.81 2.87
C VAL A 55 2.60 9.08 3.16
N LEU A 56 1.73 9.46 2.23
CA LEU A 56 0.87 10.63 2.34
C LEU A 56 -0.53 10.20 2.80
N GLU A 57 -1.13 10.99 3.68
CA GLU A 57 -2.53 10.84 4.02
C GLU A 57 -3.38 11.52 2.95
N ASP A 58 -4.42 10.84 2.51
CA ASP A 58 -5.36 11.38 1.53
C ASP A 58 -6.13 12.55 2.15
N THR A 59 -6.18 13.65 1.41
CA THR A 59 -6.87 14.89 1.79
C THR A 59 -8.35 14.89 1.38
N ALA A 60 -8.85 13.81 0.77
CA ALA A 60 -10.25 13.69 0.40
C ALA A 60 -11.19 13.80 1.62
N ALA A 61 -12.39 14.34 1.38
CA ALA A 61 -13.38 14.51 2.44
C ALA A 61 -13.80 13.14 3.01
N PRO A 62 -13.92 13.02 4.35
CA PRO A 62 -14.43 11.80 4.97
C PRO A 62 -15.87 11.52 4.52
N ARG A 63 -16.24 10.24 4.47
CA ARG A 63 -17.58 9.82 4.05
C ARG A 63 -18.56 10.05 5.20
N LEU A 64 -19.52 10.95 5.02
CA LEU A 64 -20.59 11.15 5.99
C LEU A 64 -21.68 10.11 5.77
N VAL A 65 -21.90 9.25 6.76
CA VAL A 65 -22.97 8.24 6.74
C VAL A 65 -24.00 8.62 7.79
N TYR A 66 -25.27 8.69 7.38
CA TYR A 66 -26.36 8.96 8.32
C TYR A 66 -26.66 7.70 9.14
N ASP A 67 -26.28 7.72 10.42
CA ASP A 67 -26.59 6.69 11.39
C ASP A 67 -26.84 7.32 12.77
N PRO A 68 -28.09 7.73 13.07
CA PRO A 68 -28.44 8.40 14.32
C PRO A 68 -28.37 7.49 15.56
N LYS A 69 -28.18 6.17 15.40
CA LYS A 69 -28.03 5.24 16.53
C LYS A 69 -26.56 5.00 16.89
N HIS A 70 -25.62 5.55 16.11
CA HIS A 70 -24.20 5.35 16.33
C HIS A 70 -23.68 6.21 17.50
N PRO A 71 -22.85 5.69 18.42
CA PRO A 71 -22.31 6.44 19.56
C PRO A 71 -21.45 7.66 19.18
N GLN A 72 -20.95 7.69 17.94
CA GLN A 72 -20.12 8.76 17.38
C GLN A 72 -20.86 9.61 16.33
N ALA A 73 -22.19 9.60 16.35
CA ALA A 73 -22.97 10.46 15.48
C ALA A 73 -22.96 11.90 15.99
N ASP A 74 -22.77 12.86 15.08
CA ASP A 74 -22.91 14.29 15.38
C ASP A 74 -24.37 14.64 15.77
N GLU A 75 -24.62 15.87 16.23
CA GLU A 75 -25.95 16.38 16.60
C GLU A 75 -27.04 16.19 15.52
N LYS A 76 -26.62 16.02 14.26
CA LYS A 76 -27.49 15.77 13.10
C LYS A 76 -27.66 14.29 12.75
N GLY A 77 -27.08 13.36 13.50
CA GLY A 77 -27.15 11.92 13.25
C GLY A 77 -26.18 11.39 12.19
N TYR A 78 -25.12 12.14 11.85
CA TYR A 78 -24.12 11.75 10.86
C TYR A 78 -22.85 11.23 11.53
N VAL A 79 -22.30 10.15 10.99
CA VAL A 79 -21.03 9.55 11.39
C VAL A 79 -20.02 9.83 10.30
N SER A 80 -18.87 10.39 10.69
CA SER A 80 -17.75 10.56 9.78
C SER A 80 -16.98 9.25 9.65
N MET A 81 -17.17 8.56 8.52
CA MET A 81 -16.43 7.36 8.17
C MET A 81 -15.15 7.70 7.40
N PRO A 82 -14.14 6.81 7.47
CA PRO A 82 -12.93 6.93 6.68
C PRO A 82 -13.22 7.08 5.18
N ASN A 83 -12.39 7.84 4.48
CA ASN A 83 -12.41 7.97 3.02
C ASN A 83 -11.80 6.75 2.30
N VAL A 84 -11.83 5.57 2.91
CA VAL A 84 -11.24 4.35 2.34
C VAL A 84 -12.29 3.64 1.48
N ASN A 85 -11.96 3.38 0.22
CA ASN A 85 -12.74 2.48 -0.62
C ASN A 85 -12.13 1.07 -0.58
N VAL A 86 -12.78 0.17 0.16
CA VAL A 86 -12.30 -1.21 0.33
C VAL A 86 -12.14 -1.93 -1.00
N VAL A 87 -13.00 -1.65 -1.99
CA VAL A 87 -12.92 -2.29 -3.31
C VAL A 87 -11.64 -1.90 -4.04
N GLU A 88 -11.31 -0.60 -4.05
CA GLU A 88 -10.08 -0.10 -4.65
C GLU A 88 -8.84 -0.61 -3.90
N GLU A 89 -8.90 -0.62 -2.56
CA GLU A 89 -7.80 -1.12 -1.75
C GLU A 89 -7.57 -2.63 -1.92
N MET A 90 -8.63 -3.43 -2.08
CA MET A 90 -8.49 -4.85 -2.41
C MET A 90 -7.81 -5.05 -3.77
N VAL A 91 -8.16 -4.25 -4.79
CA VAL A 91 -7.50 -4.29 -6.11
C VAL A 91 -6.03 -3.87 -5.99
N ASN A 92 -5.74 -2.82 -5.22
CA ASN A 92 -4.37 -2.38 -4.92
C ASN A 92 -3.57 -3.48 -4.22
N MET A 93 -4.18 -4.22 -3.28
CA MET A 93 -3.55 -5.33 -2.57
C MET A 93 -3.20 -6.47 -3.52
N ILE A 94 -4.14 -6.87 -4.38
CA ILE A 94 -3.92 -7.93 -5.37
C ILE A 94 -2.79 -7.54 -6.33
N SER A 95 -2.81 -6.30 -6.83
CA SER A 95 -1.78 -5.77 -7.73
C SER A 95 -0.40 -5.76 -7.07
N ALA A 96 -0.32 -5.27 -5.83
CA ALA A 96 0.94 -5.21 -5.08
C ALA A 96 1.46 -6.62 -4.71
N SER A 97 0.58 -7.56 -4.37
CA SER A 97 0.92 -8.95 -4.05
C SER A 97 1.49 -9.66 -5.27
N ARG A 98 0.82 -9.54 -6.42
CA ARG A 98 1.31 -10.10 -7.68
C ARG A 98 2.66 -9.50 -8.07
N SER A 99 2.81 -8.18 -7.94
CA SER A 99 4.09 -7.49 -8.22
C SER A 99 5.21 -7.96 -7.29
N TYR A 100 4.91 -8.21 -6.02
CA TYR A 100 5.88 -8.78 -5.09
C TYR A 100 6.27 -10.22 -5.47
N GLN A 101 5.29 -11.08 -5.79
CA GLN A 101 5.52 -12.45 -6.26
C GLN A 101 6.38 -12.48 -7.53
N THR A 102 6.05 -11.68 -8.54
CA THR A 102 6.82 -11.61 -9.79
C THR A 102 8.25 -11.14 -9.56
N ASN A 103 8.48 -10.19 -8.64
CA ASN A 103 9.82 -9.75 -8.26
C ASN A 103 10.64 -10.88 -7.60
N VAL A 104 10.02 -11.66 -6.72
CA VAL A 104 10.67 -12.82 -6.09
C VAL A 104 11.00 -13.90 -7.12
N GLU A 105 10.06 -14.17 -8.03
CA GLU A 105 10.22 -15.17 -9.08
C GLU A 105 11.34 -14.80 -10.07
N THR A 106 11.40 -13.53 -10.51
CA THR A 106 12.49 -13.04 -11.37
C THR A 106 13.85 -13.11 -10.70
N MET A 107 13.95 -12.82 -9.39
CA MET A 107 15.21 -13.00 -8.65
C MET A 107 15.61 -14.47 -8.53
N ASN A 108 14.65 -15.37 -8.29
CA ASN A 108 14.92 -16.81 -8.24
C ASN A 108 15.35 -17.36 -9.62
N ALA A 109 14.73 -16.88 -10.69
CA ALA A 109 15.12 -17.20 -12.06
C ALA A 109 16.55 -16.73 -12.34
N ALA A 110 16.88 -15.47 -12.01
CA ALA A 110 18.23 -14.93 -12.15
C ALA A 110 19.27 -15.72 -11.34
N LYS A 111 18.94 -16.09 -10.09
CA LYS A 111 19.79 -16.94 -9.24
C LYS A 111 20.03 -18.32 -9.86
N THR A 112 18.98 -18.93 -10.41
CA THR A 112 19.06 -20.24 -11.07
C THR A 112 19.95 -20.18 -12.32
N LEU A 113 19.82 -19.13 -13.12
CA LEU A 113 20.67 -18.89 -14.28
C LEU A 113 22.13 -18.71 -13.86
N LEU A 114 22.41 -17.88 -12.85
CA LEU A 114 23.75 -17.68 -12.30
C LEU A 114 24.41 -18.97 -11.80
N LEU A 115 23.67 -19.79 -11.05
CA LEU A 115 24.17 -21.08 -10.57
C LEU A 115 24.48 -22.02 -11.73
N LYS A 116 23.59 -22.11 -12.74
CA LYS A 116 23.84 -22.92 -13.94
C LYS A 116 25.07 -22.44 -14.71
N THR A 117 25.26 -21.13 -14.85
CA THR A 117 26.45 -20.59 -15.52
C THR A 117 27.74 -20.92 -14.77
N LEU A 118 27.71 -20.92 -13.43
CA LEU A 118 28.87 -21.27 -12.62
C LEU A 118 29.25 -22.75 -12.78
N THR A 119 28.26 -23.64 -12.89
CA THR A 119 28.49 -25.08 -13.10
C THR A 119 28.96 -25.45 -14.51
N ILE A 120 28.77 -24.57 -15.51
CA ILE A 120 29.28 -24.79 -16.89
C ILE A 120 30.77 -24.43 -16.99
N GLY A 121 31.29 -23.61 -16.07
CA GLY A 121 32.71 -23.22 -16.03
C GLY A 121 33.63 -24.17 -15.28
N GLN A 122 33.13 -25.33 -14.81
CA GLN A 122 33.92 -26.44 -14.25
C GLN A 122 33.94 -27.59 -15.24
#